data_AF-A0A6N0LWD0-F1
#
_entry.id   AF-A0A6N0LWD0-F1
#
_cell.length_a   1.000
_cell.length_b   1.000
_cell.length_c   1.000
_cell.angle_alpha   90.00
_cell.angle_beta   90.00
_cell.angle_gamma   90.00
#
_symmetry.space_group_name_H-M   'P 1'
#
loop_
_entity.id
_entity.type
_entity.pdbx_description
1 polymer ?
#
loop_
_entity_poly.entity_id
_entity_poly.type
_entity_poly.pdbx_seq_one_letter_code
_entity_poly.pdbx_strand_id
1 'polypeptide(L)'
;MSNPLSHPKDPDFHSSIQENLKQLSAQLGSPLSESSVIEIYQDACDLLSHLSPSPLTLARVAGTLLVYRVNDTEPEEFEWFSTQVKQCLDEEEVEELIESIHRTDAL
;
A
#
# COMPACT_ATOMS: atom_id res chain seq x y z
N MET A 1 -8.21 33.87 -17.09
CA MET A 1 -7.95 33.35 -15.74
C MET A 1 -8.20 31.86 -15.79
N SER A 2 -7.14 31.07 -15.91
CA SER A 2 -7.24 29.61 -16.07
C SER A 2 -6.87 28.97 -14.75
N ASN A 3 -7.77 28.17 -14.17
CA ASN A 3 -7.48 27.35 -13.00
C ASN A 3 -6.48 26.24 -13.39
N PRO A 4 -5.31 26.09 -12.73
CA PRO A 4 -4.35 25.05 -13.05
C PRO A 4 -4.31 23.94 -11.98
N LEU A 5 -5.46 23.54 -11.42
CA LEU A 5 -5.53 22.49 -10.40
C LEU A 5 -6.51 21.38 -10.77
N SER A 6 -6.38 20.88 -11.98
CA SER A 6 -6.94 19.58 -12.35
C SER A 6 -5.80 18.78 -12.96
N HIS A 7 -4.84 18.38 -12.12
CA HIS A 7 -3.94 17.30 -12.52
C HIS A 7 -4.81 16.05 -12.63
N PRO A 8 -4.98 15.47 -13.84
CA PRO A 8 -5.53 14.13 -13.92
C PRO A 8 -4.62 13.21 -13.10
N LYS A 9 -5.21 12.33 -12.28
CA LYS A 9 -4.49 11.25 -11.60
C LYS A 9 -3.56 10.61 -12.62
N ASP A 10 -2.26 10.78 -12.42
CA ASP A 10 -1.24 10.48 -13.43
C ASP A 10 -1.19 8.95 -13.63
N PRO A 11 -1.68 8.40 -14.76
CA PRO A 11 -1.78 6.94 -14.95
C PRO A 11 -0.41 6.23 -14.87
N ASP A 12 0.68 6.99 -15.03
CA ASP A 12 2.03 6.48 -14.95
C ASP A 12 2.44 6.09 -13.52
N PHE A 13 1.91 6.75 -12.48
CA PHE A 13 2.28 6.39 -11.09
C PHE A 13 1.64 5.07 -10.65
N HIS A 14 0.39 4.82 -11.03
CA HIS A 14 -0.32 3.58 -10.73
C HIS A 14 0.43 2.36 -11.29
N SER A 15 0.84 2.47 -12.55
CA SER A 15 1.62 1.44 -13.25
C SER A 15 3.00 1.25 -12.62
N SER A 16 3.64 2.35 -12.19
CA SER A 16 4.95 2.31 -11.52
C SER A 16 4.90 1.59 -10.16
N ILE A 17 3.83 1.82 -9.37
CA ILE A 17 3.64 1.12 -8.08
C ILE A 17 3.44 -0.38 -8.33
N GLN A 18 2.60 -0.76 -9.29
CA GLN A 18 2.37 -2.17 -9.63
C GLN A 18 3.65 -2.87 -10.10
N GLU A 19 4.42 -2.24 -10.99
CA GLU A 19 5.71 -2.80 -11.43
C GLU A 19 6.69 -2.92 -10.26
N ASN A 20 6.71 -1.95 -9.35
CA ASN A 20 7.54 -2.01 -8.15
C ASN A 20 7.14 -3.18 -7.23
N LEU A 21 5.86 -3.38 -6.98
CA LEU A 21 5.36 -4.53 -6.18
C LEU A 21 5.77 -5.87 -6.82
N LYS A 22 5.66 -5.98 -8.14
CA LYS A 22 6.08 -7.17 -8.89
C LYS A 22 7.57 -7.43 -8.71
N GLN A 23 8.42 -6.41 -8.85
CA GLN A 23 9.86 -6.53 -8.65
C GLN A 23 10.24 -6.86 -7.20
N LEU A 24 9.59 -6.23 -6.22
CA LEU A 24 9.80 -6.51 -4.81
C LEU A 24 9.41 -7.94 -4.44
N SER A 25 8.29 -8.44 -4.96
CA SER A 25 7.86 -9.82 -4.72
C SER A 25 8.92 -10.85 -5.18
N ALA A 26 9.56 -10.60 -6.32
CA ALA A 26 10.65 -11.43 -6.81
C ALA A 26 11.91 -11.35 -5.92
N GLN A 27 12.22 -10.16 -5.40
CA GLN A 27 13.34 -9.97 -4.46
C GLN A 27 13.09 -10.64 -3.11
N LEU A 28 11.84 -10.72 -2.66
CA LEU A 28 11.42 -11.41 -1.45
C LEU A 28 11.34 -12.95 -1.63
N GLY A 29 11.66 -13.48 -2.82
CA GLY A 29 11.69 -14.91 -3.09
C GLY A 29 10.34 -15.54 -3.48
N SER A 30 9.28 -14.72 -3.56
CA SER A 30 7.92 -15.15 -3.90
C SER A 30 7.36 -14.29 -5.03
N PRO A 31 7.85 -14.46 -6.28
CA PRO A 31 7.41 -13.66 -7.42
C PRO A 31 5.90 -13.82 -7.65
N LEU A 32 5.17 -12.71 -7.56
CA LEU A 32 3.73 -12.69 -7.73
C LEU A 32 3.33 -12.61 -9.21
N SER A 33 2.15 -13.16 -9.51
CA SER A 33 1.48 -12.96 -10.78
C SER A 33 1.00 -11.52 -10.94
N GLU A 34 0.81 -11.08 -12.18
CA GLU A 34 0.26 -9.76 -12.47
C GLU A 34 -1.12 -9.55 -11.83
N SER A 35 -1.99 -10.56 -11.86
CA SER A 35 -3.31 -10.49 -11.20
C SER A 35 -3.18 -10.25 -9.69
N SER A 36 -2.26 -10.95 -9.02
CA SER A 36 -2.03 -10.79 -7.58
C SER A 36 -1.47 -9.40 -7.24
N VAL A 37 -0.61 -8.85 -8.10
CA VAL A 37 -0.10 -7.48 -7.95
C VAL A 37 -1.23 -6.45 -8.09
N ILE A 38 -2.11 -6.64 -9.07
CA ILE A 38 -3.27 -5.78 -9.28
C ILE A 38 -4.23 -5.85 -8.09
N GLU A 39 -4.48 -7.05 -7.55
CA GLU A 39 -5.30 -7.26 -6.35
C GLU A 39 -4.74 -6.50 -5.15
N ILE A 40 -3.44 -6.69 -4.82
CA ILE A 40 -2.78 -5.97 -3.72
C ILE A 40 -2.88 -4.46 -3.89
N TYR A 41 -2.64 -3.98 -5.10
CA TYR A 41 -2.70 -2.57 -5.42
C TYR A 41 -4.13 -2.01 -5.24
N GLN A 42 -5.15 -2.76 -5.68
CA GLN A 42 -6.54 -2.38 -5.53
C GLN A 42 -6.98 -2.39 -4.05
N ASP A 43 -6.57 -3.41 -3.29
CA ASP A 43 -6.83 -3.49 -1.86
C ASP A 43 -6.26 -2.26 -1.13
N ALA A 44 -5.03 -1.86 -1.45
CA ALA A 44 -4.43 -0.64 -0.89
C ALA A 44 -5.22 0.64 -1.27
N CYS A 45 -5.72 0.72 -2.50
CA CYS A 45 -6.58 1.84 -2.92
C CYS A 45 -7.89 1.87 -2.13
N ASP A 46 -8.50 0.71 -1.91
CA ASP A 46 -9.77 0.58 -1.21
C ASP A 46 -9.61 0.90 0.27
N LEU A 47 -8.52 0.44 0.91
CA LEU A 47 -8.17 0.77 2.29
C LEU A 47 -7.99 2.26 2.52
N LEU A 48 -7.43 2.99 1.54
CA LEU A 48 -7.16 4.41 1.63
C LEU A 48 -8.23 5.27 0.94
N SER A 49 -9.35 4.68 0.50
CA SER A 49 -10.37 5.36 -0.30
C SER A 49 -11.07 6.51 0.42
N HIS A 50 -11.04 6.52 1.76
CA HIS A 50 -11.53 7.62 2.59
C HIS A 50 -10.55 8.79 2.68
N LEU A 51 -9.32 8.62 2.22
CA LEU A 51 -8.25 9.61 2.23
C LEU A 51 -7.92 10.08 0.80
N SER A 52 -7.09 11.12 0.71
CA SER A 52 -6.44 11.54 -0.54
C SER A 52 -4.93 11.33 -0.41
N PRO A 53 -4.46 10.07 -0.34
CA PRO A 53 -3.08 9.77 0.02
C PRO A 53 -2.11 10.23 -1.07
N SER A 54 -0.89 10.59 -0.66
CA SER A 54 0.23 10.70 -1.58
C SER A 54 0.52 9.35 -2.29
N PRO A 55 1.12 9.37 -3.50
CA PRO A 55 1.55 8.13 -4.16
C PRO A 55 2.53 7.30 -3.31
N LEU A 56 3.34 7.96 -2.48
CA LEU A 56 4.27 7.29 -1.59
C LEU A 56 3.54 6.50 -0.50
N THR A 57 2.54 7.11 0.15
CA THR A 57 1.73 6.44 1.18
C THR A 57 0.96 5.25 0.62
N LEU A 58 0.38 5.40 -0.57
CA LEU A 58 -0.24 4.28 -1.27
C LEU A 58 0.75 3.15 -1.56
N ALA A 59 1.95 3.49 -2.05
CA ALA A 59 3.00 2.50 -2.32
C ALA A 59 3.45 1.77 -1.05
N ARG A 60 3.54 2.47 0.09
CA ARG A 60 3.91 1.87 1.38
C ARG A 60 2.83 0.95 1.92
N VAL A 61 1.55 1.33 1.87
CA VAL A 61 0.45 0.42 2.24
C VAL A 61 0.46 -0.82 1.35
N ALA A 62 0.54 -0.65 0.03
CA ALA A 62 0.60 -1.79 -0.89
C ALA A 62 1.84 -2.68 -0.65
N GLY A 63 2.98 -2.08 -0.30
CA GLY A 63 4.19 -2.78 0.10
C GLY A 63 4.00 -3.61 1.38
N THR A 64 3.33 -3.07 2.40
CA THR A 64 2.99 -3.83 3.62
C THR A 64 2.07 -5.01 3.30
N LEU A 65 1.03 -4.80 2.48
CA LEU A 65 0.14 -5.89 2.05
C LEU A 65 0.89 -6.98 1.26
N LEU A 66 1.85 -6.59 0.41
CA LEU A 66 2.74 -7.51 -0.28
C LEU A 66 3.53 -8.37 0.70
N VAL A 67 4.15 -7.76 1.72
CA VAL A 67 4.93 -8.49 2.74
C VAL A 67 4.04 -9.50 3.46
N TYR A 68 2.84 -9.10 3.88
CA TYR A 68 1.90 -10.02 4.53
C TYR A 68 1.53 -11.21 3.65
N ARG A 69 1.32 -10.97 2.35
CA ARG A 69 0.99 -12.04 1.41
C ARG A 69 2.17 -12.97 1.11
N VAL A 70 3.39 -12.43 1.06
CA VAL A 70 4.60 -13.22 0.80
C VAL A 70 5.01 -14.07 2.00
N ASN A 71 4.86 -13.54 3.21
CA ASN A 71 5.25 -14.21 4.45
C ASN A 71 4.18 -15.19 4.98
N ASP A 72 3.04 -15.32 4.30
CA ASP A 72 1.87 -16.07 4.80
C ASP A 72 1.47 -15.60 6.21
N THR A 73 1.46 -14.28 6.39
CA THR A 73 1.12 -13.64 7.67
C THR A 73 -0.30 -14.05 8.11
N GLU A 74 -0.48 -14.22 9.42
CA GLU A 74 -1.75 -14.63 10.00
C GLU A 74 -2.91 -13.72 9.55
N PRO A 75 -4.08 -14.27 9.20
CA PRO A 75 -5.22 -13.48 8.75
C PRO A 75 -5.62 -12.38 9.74
N GLU A 76 -5.48 -12.64 11.04
CA GLU A 76 -5.80 -11.67 12.10
C GLU A 76 -4.91 -10.41 12.03
N GLU A 77 -3.63 -10.54 11.69
CA GLU A 77 -2.70 -9.42 11.51
C GLU A 77 -3.11 -8.57 10.31
N PHE A 78 -3.49 -9.22 9.20
CA PHE A 78 -4.01 -8.53 8.02
C PHE A 78 -5.31 -7.77 8.32
N GLU A 79 -6.25 -8.40 9.02
CA GLU A 79 -7.51 -7.78 9.43
C GLU A 79 -7.28 -6.61 10.40
N TRP A 80 -6.37 -6.77 11.35
CA TRP A 80 -5.97 -5.71 12.28
C TRP A 80 -5.41 -4.52 11.53
N PHE A 81 -4.39 -4.71 10.67
CA PHE A 81 -3.78 -3.63 9.91
C PHE A 81 -4.81 -2.91 9.02
N SER A 82 -5.61 -3.67 8.29
CA SER A 82 -6.69 -3.13 7.44
C SER A 82 -7.70 -2.30 8.23
N THR A 83 -8.02 -2.73 9.46
CA THR A 83 -8.91 -2.00 10.36
C THR A 83 -8.26 -0.71 10.85
N GLN A 84 -6.98 -0.74 11.22
CA GLN A 84 -6.24 0.44 11.66
C GLN A 84 -6.12 1.50 10.54
N VAL A 85 -5.76 1.09 9.32
CA VAL A 85 -5.68 2.02 8.17
C VAL A 85 -7.01 2.71 7.89
N LYS A 86 -8.13 1.99 7.99
CA LYS A 86 -9.49 2.56 7.82
C LYS A 86 -9.89 3.54 8.92
N GLN A 87 -9.23 3.48 10.08
CA GLN A 87 -9.48 4.39 11.20
C GLN A 87 -8.59 5.62 11.19
N CYS A 88 -7.50 5.62 10.40
CA CYS A 88 -6.65 6.79 10.22
C CYS A 88 -7.43 7.97 9.63
N LEU A 89 -7.20 9.16 10.20
CA LEU A 89 -7.87 10.41 9.82
C LEU A 89 -7.17 11.13 8.67
N ASP A 90 -5.87 10.90 8.49
CA ASP A 90 -5.04 11.49 7.44
C ASP A 90 -3.87 10.57 7.05
N GLU A 91 -3.07 11.02 6.08
CA GLU A 91 -1.92 10.23 5.59
C GLU A 91 -0.77 10.12 6.61
N GLU A 92 -0.63 11.07 7.53
CA GLU A 92 0.44 11.05 8.54
C GLU A 92 0.21 9.90 9.52
N GLU A 93 -1.03 9.73 9.99
CA GLU A 93 -1.40 8.60 10.86
C GLU A 93 -1.17 7.23 10.20
N VAL A 94 -1.38 7.14 8.87
CA VAL A 94 -1.09 5.90 8.11
C VAL A 94 0.41 5.60 8.10
N GLU A 95 1.25 6.63 7.87
CA GLU A 95 2.70 6.47 7.89
C GLU A 95 3.22 6.08 9.28
N GLU A 96 2.70 6.71 10.34
CA GLU A 96 3.05 6.37 11.72
C GLU A 96 2.65 4.92 12.06
N LEU A 97 1.47 4.48 11.63
CA LEU A 97 1.03 3.09 11.78
C LEU A 97 2.02 2.13 11.11
N ILE A 98 2.38 2.38 9.85
CA ILE A 98 3.33 1.54 9.11
C ILE A 98 4.69 1.50 9.81
N GLU A 99 5.19 2.65 10.28
CA GLU A 99 6.46 2.72 11.02
C GLU A 99 6.42 1.95 12.35
N SER A 100 5.29 1.95 13.04
CA SER A 100 5.12 1.24 14.31
C SER A 100 5.26 -0.29 14.17
N ILE A 101 4.79 -0.85 13.04
CA ILE A 101 4.90 -2.28 12.73
C ILE A 101 6.37 -2.65 12.51
N HIS A 102 7.07 -1.86 11.68
CA HIS A 102 8.48 -2.10 11.36
C HIS A 102 9.41 -1.98 12.58
N ARG A 103 9.06 -1.15 13.57
CA ARG A 103 9.82 -1.06 14.83
C ARG A 103 9.60 -2.26 15.74
N THR A 104 8.43 -2.89 15.68
CA THR A 104 8.10 -4.06 16.50
C THR A 104 8.85 -5.31 16.01
N ASP A 105 8.98 -5.48 14.69
CA ASP A 105 9.72 -6.62 14.09
C ASP A 105 11.25 -6.56 14.30
N ALA A 106 11.80 -5.43 14.73
CA ALA A 106 13.24 -5.24 14.96
C ALA A 106 13.67 -5.45 16.43
N LEU A 107 12.76 -5.87 17.32
CA LEU A 107 12.99 -6.12 18.75
C LEU A 107 12.96 -7.62 19.07
#